data_AF-A0A078HB78-F1
#
_entry.id   AF-A0A078HB78-F1
#
_cell.length_a   1.000
_cell.length_b   1.000
_cell.length_c   1.000
_cell.angle_alpha   90.00
_cell.angle_beta   90.00
_cell.angle_gamma   90.00
#
_symmetry.space_group_name_H-M   'P 1'
#
loop_
_entity.id
_entity.type
_entity.pdbx_description
1 polymer ?
#
loop_
_entity_poly.entity_id
_entity_poly.type
_entity_poly.pdbx_seq_one_letter_code
_entity_poly.pdbx_strand_id
1 'polypeptide(L)'
;MASSSSSSYGIEQLQKECYYEWMSLQAKHIVDLKEALMRQRSNAYNHHKLFFLLTEFPGPSELVGKIVNDFQSYAKGRSELTDKSCSSYFAPSWNSSLENGLLWMGGCLKSSHTRTDVKKKWVGSFQCRPASFVRVIYALCGSCAEAHLSRYLLQMDENIDDRHDGDSSMSDLTATQLEKINDLHVKVIREEDEITKKCANLQEDVADMPIAVTAFWRDSVEADVAVENALDKHEECMGVLMAEADKVRLETLRRIVEVLTPVQAAEFLLSRKRLHMSLHEWGRAREERRYGCAHVRVQQQGEPEPGSQRDRTLLICECEFCKVNK
;
A
#
# COMPACT_ATOMS: atom_id res chain seq x y z
N MET A 1 -30.39 10.10 -24.50
CA MET A 1 -29.56 9.29 -23.60
C MET A 1 -28.27 8.90 -24.33
N ALA A 2 -27.20 9.70 -24.18
CA ALA A 2 -25.84 9.40 -24.67
C ALA A 2 -24.78 10.40 -24.12
N SER A 3 -25.03 11.04 -22.97
CA SER A 3 -24.19 12.14 -22.47
C SER A 3 -23.49 11.88 -21.14
N SER A 4 -23.84 10.82 -20.41
CA SER A 4 -23.24 10.47 -19.11
C SER A 4 -21.96 9.63 -19.22
N SER A 5 -21.83 8.79 -20.26
CA SER A 5 -20.66 7.90 -20.43
C SER A 5 -19.37 8.62 -20.83
N SER A 6 -19.46 9.76 -21.53
CA SER A 6 -18.30 10.56 -21.94
C SER A 6 -17.66 11.32 -20.75
N SER A 7 -18.45 11.63 -19.72
CA SER A 7 -17.98 12.32 -18.51
C SER A 7 -17.26 11.39 -17.54
N SER A 8 -17.76 10.16 -17.35
CA SER A 8 -17.18 9.18 -16.41
C SER A 8 -15.79 8.72 -16.83
N TYR A 9 -15.57 8.48 -18.13
CA TYR A 9 -14.25 8.11 -18.67
C TYR A 9 -13.21 9.21 -18.44
N GLY A 10 -13.63 10.49 -18.53
CA GLY A 10 -12.76 11.63 -18.25
C GLY A 10 -12.31 11.71 -16.79
N ILE A 11 -13.19 11.38 -15.84
CA ILE A 11 -12.87 11.42 -14.40
C ILE A 11 -11.91 10.29 -14.03
N GLU A 12 -12.18 9.05 -14.46
CA GLU A 12 -11.30 7.91 -14.19
C GLU A 12 -9.88 8.17 -14.75
N GLN A 13 -9.78 8.78 -15.93
CA GLN A 13 -8.51 9.15 -16.52
C GLN A 13 -7.75 10.19 -15.69
N LEU A 14 -8.42 11.22 -15.15
CA LEU A 14 -7.81 12.21 -14.25
C LEU A 14 -7.32 11.58 -12.94
N GLN A 15 -8.09 10.63 -12.38
CA GLN A 15 -7.71 9.91 -11.17
C GLN A 15 -6.48 9.02 -11.40
N LYS A 16 -6.42 8.37 -12.57
CA LYS A 16 -5.28 7.58 -13.03
C LYS A 16 -4.03 8.44 -13.24
N GLU A 17 -4.16 9.62 -13.86
CA GLU A 17 -3.07 10.57 -14.01
C GLU A 17 -2.53 11.05 -12.66
N CYS A 18 -3.41 11.46 -11.75
CA CYS A 18 -3.07 11.84 -10.38
C CYS A 18 -2.31 10.72 -9.64
N TYR A 19 -2.72 9.46 -9.84
CA TYR A 19 -2.04 8.30 -9.29
C TYR A 19 -0.62 8.12 -9.85
N TYR A 20 -0.43 8.22 -11.17
CA TYR A 20 0.89 8.04 -11.78
C TYR A 20 1.85 9.18 -11.42
N GLU A 21 1.35 10.41 -11.34
CA GLU A 21 2.13 11.54 -10.80
C GLU A 21 2.62 11.24 -9.39
N TRP A 22 1.73 10.75 -8.51
CA TRP A 22 2.10 10.33 -7.15
C TRP A 22 3.16 9.22 -7.13
N MET A 23 3.04 8.23 -8.01
CA MET A 23 4.01 7.14 -8.13
C MET A 23 5.38 7.61 -8.61
N SER A 24 5.41 8.53 -9.57
CA SER A 24 6.65 9.17 -10.03
C SER A 24 7.35 9.93 -8.90
N LEU A 25 6.57 10.63 -8.05
CA LEU A 25 7.08 11.28 -6.85
C LEU A 25 7.62 10.28 -5.84
N GLN A 26 7.00 9.09 -5.68
CA GLN A 26 7.55 8.06 -4.79
C GLN A 26 8.92 7.58 -5.25
N ALA A 27 9.09 7.33 -6.56
CA ALA A 27 10.36 6.92 -7.14
C ALA A 27 11.45 7.99 -6.95
N LYS A 28 11.12 9.27 -7.20
CA LYS A 28 12.03 10.39 -6.98
C LYS A 28 12.46 10.50 -5.51
N HIS A 29 11.51 10.45 -4.58
CA HIS A 29 11.80 10.50 -3.16
C HIS A 29 12.73 9.38 -2.68
N ILE A 30 12.64 8.18 -3.27
CA ILE A 30 13.55 7.09 -2.94
C ILE A 30 15.00 7.46 -3.29
N VAL A 31 15.22 8.08 -4.44
CA VAL A 31 16.56 8.54 -4.87
C VAL A 31 17.06 9.64 -3.93
N ASP A 32 16.25 10.67 -3.73
CA ASP A 32 16.59 11.82 -2.88
C ASP A 32 16.93 11.37 -1.43
N LEU A 33 16.14 10.45 -0.86
CA LEU A 33 16.36 9.94 0.50
C LEU A 33 17.63 9.11 0.61
N LYS A 34 17.91 8.25 -0.39
CA LYS A 34 19.16 7.47 -0.41
C LYS A 34 20.37 8.40 -0.43
N GLU A 35 20.35 9.40 -1.30
CA GLU A 35 21.46 10.34 -1.42
C GLU A 35 21.65 11.16 -0.15
N ALA A 36 20.58 11.68 0.45
CA ALA A 36 20.63 12.42 1.71
C ALA A 36 21.21 11.57 2.85
N LEU A 37 20.78 10.31 2.99
CA LEU A 37 21.28 9.38 4.01
C LEU A 37 22.76 9.00 3.78
N MET A 38 23.18 8.77 2.53
CA MET A 38 24.59 8.49 2.22
C MET A 38 25.50 9.66 2.56
N ARG A 39 25.08 10.89 2.24
CA ARG A 39 25.85 12.11 2.56
C ARG A 39 26.01 12.33 4.06
N GLN A 40 24.95 12.08 4.82
CA GLN A 40 25.00 12.17 6.28
C GLN A 40 26.02 11.17 6.86
N ARG A 41 26.03 9.93 6.38
CA ARG A 41 26.99 8.91 6.81
C ARG A 41 28.43 9.33 6.50
N SER A 42 28.70 9.87 5.31
CA SER A 42 30.04 10.34 4.92
C SER A 42 30.54 11.55 5.71
N ASN A 43 29.65 12.41 6.19
CA ASN A 43 30.00 13.57 7.02
C ASN A 43 30.39 13.19 8.46
N ALA A 44 29.91 12.06 8.98
CA ALA A 44 30.27 11.56 10.32
C ALA A 44 31.76 11.13 10.42
N TYR A 45 32.41 10.80 9.30
CA TYR A 45 33.81 10.35 9.25
C TYR A 45 34.81 11.46 8.87
N ASN A 46 34.33 12.62 8.40
CA ASN A 46 35.19 13.72 7.92
C ASN A 46 34.90 14.99 8.71
N HIS A 47 35.51 15.12 9.90
CA HIS A 47 35.36 16.30 10.76
C HIS A 47 36.03 17.58 10.20
N HIS A 48 36.54 17.56 8.97
CA HIS A 48 37.28 18.67 8.35
C HIS A 48 36.87 18.97 6.89
N LYS A 49 35.56 19.05 6.64
CA LYS A 49 35.01 19.74 5.46
C LYS A 49 33.70 20.48 5.77
N LEU A 50 33.63 21.05 6.97
CA LEU A 50 32.70 22.13 7.26
C LEU A 50 33.10 23.31 6.36
N PHE A 51 32.25 23.70 5.41
CA PHE A 51 32.07 25.07 4.87
C PHE A 51 31.93 25.22 3.34
N PHE A 52 32.31 24.28 2.46
CA PHE A 52 32.41 24.62 1.01
C PHE A 52 31.27 24.24 0.05
N LEU A 53 30.20 23.54 0.45
CA LEU A 53 29.01 23.40 -0.43
C LEU A 53 27.71 23.50 0.37
N LEU A 54 27.48 24.68 0.93
CA LEU A 54 26.14 25.14 1.23
C LEU A 54 25.36 25.30 -0.09
N THR A 55 24.06 24.97 -0.05
CA THR A 55 22.98 25.43 -0.96
C THR A 55 22.78 24.82 -2.35
N GLU A 56 22.67 23.49 -2.49
CA GLU A 56 21.86 22.95 -3.62
C GLU A 56 20.95 21.77 -3.29
N PHE A 57 21.15 21.05 -2.18
CA PHE A 57 20.40 19.82 -1.92
C PHE A 57 19.80 19.77 -0.51
N PRO A 58 18.52 19.37 -0.37
CA PRO A 58 17.81 19.37 0.89
C PRO A 58 18.37 18.32 1.86
N GLY A 59 18.51 18.69 3.13
CA GLY A 59 18.87 17.74 4.19
C GLY A 59 17.73 16.76 4.54
N PRO A 60 17.98 15.70 5.33
CA PRO A 60 16.95 14.72 5.70
C PRO A 60 15.68 15.34 6.29
N SER A 61 15.81 16.36 7.15
CA SER A 61 14.66 17.05 7.75
C SER A 61 13.80 17.79 6.72
N GLU A 62 14.42 18.48 5.77
CA GLU A 62 13.72 19.21 4.72
C GLU A 62 13.01 18.24 3.77
N LEU A 63 13.69 17.14 3.41
CA LEU A 63 13.13 16.11 2.55
C LEU A 63 11.98 15.35 3.22
N VAL A 64 12.08 15.06 4.52
CA VAL A 64 10.98 14.49 5.32
C VAL A 64 9.77 15.41 5.29
N GLY A 65 9.94 16.72 5.54
CA GLY A 65 8.86 17.71 5.47
C GLY A 65 8.21 17.78 4.09
N LYS A 66 9.03 17.80 3.03
CA LYS A 66 8.54 17.75 1.64
C LYS A 66 7.70 16.50 1.37
N ILE A 67 8.15 15.32 1.78
CA ILE A 67 7.42 14.07 1.58
C ILE A 67 6.06 14.08 2.29
N VAL A 68 5.99 14.62 3.51
CA VAL A 68 4.72 14.75 4.24
C VAL A 68 3.77 15.70 3.51
N ASN A 69 4.28 16.83 3.01
CA ASN A 69 3.50 17.79 2.23
C ASN A 69 3.01 17.19 0.91
N ASP A 70 3.85 16.44 0.19
CA ASP A 70 3.45 15.78 -1.05
C ASP A 70 2.37 14.71 -0.80
N PHE A 71 2.44 14.00 0.33
CA PHE A 71 1.38 13.07 0.74
C PHE A 71 0.06 13.81 1.02
N GLN A 72 0.12 14.96 1.69
CA GLN A 72 -1.06 15.80 1.94
C GLN A 72 -1.65 16.33 0.63
N SER A 73 -0.83 16.78 -0.31
CA SER A 73 -1.26 17.24 -1.63
C SER A 73 -1.94 16.13 -2.41
N TYR A 74 -1.38 14.91 -2.40
CA TYR A 74 -2.01 13.75 -3.03
C TYR A 74 -3.35 13.37 -2.40
N ALA A 75 -3.44 13.35 -1.07
CA ALA A 75 -4.69 13.09 -0.35
C ALA A 75 -5.76 14.14 -0.68
N LYS A 76 -5.37 15.42 -0.78
CA LYS A 76 -6.27 16.51 -1.19
C LYS A 76 -6.76 16.32 -2.62
N GLY A 77 -5.85 16.06 -3.56
CA GLY A 77 -6.21 15.82 -4.97
C GLY A 77 -7.14 14.62 -5.14
N ARG A 78 -6.91 13.54 -4.39
CA ARG A 78 -7.83 12.40 -4.35
C ARG A 78 -9.22 12.79 -3.85
N SER A 79 -9.31 13.56 -2.76
CA SER A 79 -10.59 14.02 -2.22
C SER A 79 -11.33 14.97 -3.15
N GLU A 80 -10.63 15.78 -3.96
CA GLU A 80 -11.26 16.66 -4.95
C GLU A 80 -11.81 15.85 -6.15
N LEU A 81 -11.20 14.70 -6.44
CA LEU A 81 -11.59 13.81 -7.53
C LEU A 81 -12.63 12.76 -7.11
N THR A 82 -13.00 12.65 -5.83
CA THR A 82 -14.06 11.74 -5.35
C THR A 82 -15.47 12.27 -5.56
N ASP A 83 -15.67 13.59 -5.67
CA ASP A 83 -16.99 14.24 -5.74
C ASP A 83 -17.82 13.84 -6.99
N LYS A 84 -17.22 13.11 -7.94
CA LYS A 84 -17.86 12.73 -9.20
C LYS A 84 -17.80 11.23 -9.54
N SER A 85 -16.91 10.48 -8.88
CA SER A 85 -16.79 9.02 -9.00
C SER A 85 -15.80 8.54 -7.93
N CYS A 86 -16.28 7.89 -6.88
CA CYS A 86 -15.44 7.36 -5.82
C CYS A 86 -15.16 5.86 -5.99
N SER A 87 -16.08 5.14 -6.64
CA SER A 87 -16.02 3.69 -6.84
C SER A 87 -14.73 3.22 -7.51
N SER A 88 -14.19 3.98 -8.46
CA SER A 88 -12.91 3.72 -9.14
C SER A 88 -11.71 3.68 -8.18
N TYR A 89 -11.72 4.41 -7.06
CA TYR A 89 -10.64 4.35 -6.07
C TYR A 89 -10.69 3.10 -5.20
N PHE A 90 -11.87 2.47 -5.08
CA PHE A 90 -12.06 1.23 -4.34
C PHE A 90 -11.67 0.00 -5.15
N ALA A 91 -11.64 0.11 -6.49
CA ALA A 91 -11.17 -0.95 -7.38
C ALA A 91 -10.48 -0.37 -8.62
N PRO A 92 -9.32 0.30 -8.47
CA PRO A 92 -8.69 1.02 -9.56
C PRO A 92 -8.22 0.09 -10.67
N SER A 93 -8.55 0.46 -11.90
CA SER A 93 -8.18 -0.27 -13.12
C SER A 93 -6.69 -0.20 -13.44
N TRP A 94 -5.97 0.78 -12.87
CA TRP A 94 -4.54 1.00 -13.07
C TRP A 94 -3.64 0.23 -12.08
N ASN A 95 -4.23 -0.51 -11.15
CA ASN A 95 -3.53 -1.36 -10.19
C ASN A 95 -3.58 -2.83 -10.61
N SER A 96 -2.57 -3.60 -10.21
CA SER A 96 -2.65 -5.06 -10.30
C SER A 96 -3.68 -5.62 -9.32
N SER A 97 -4.19 -6.82 -9.59
CA SER A 97 -5.05 -7.60 -8.70
C SER A 97 -4.44 -7.82 -7.31
N LEU A 98 -3.10 -7.93 -7.24
CA LEU A 98 -2.40 -8.01 -5.96
C LEU A 98 -2.53 -6.71 -5.17
N GLU A 99 -2.34 -5.57 -5.84
CA GLU A 99 -2.48 -4.25 -5.23
C GLU A 99 -3.92 -3.99 -4.81
N ASN A 100 -4.90 -4.29 -5.67
CA ASN A 100 -6.32 -4.16 -5.35
C ASN A 100 -6.73 -5.01 -4.14
N GLY A 101 -6.22 -6.24 -4.04
CA GLY A 101 -6.44 -7.09 -2.87
C GLY A 101 -5.80 -6.56 -1.57
N LEU A 102 -4.91 -5.57 -1.63
CA LEU A 102 -4.21 -4.98 -0.49
C LEU A 102 -4.72 -3.58 -0.12
N LEU A 103 -5.65 -3.00 -0.89
CA LEU A 103 -6.22 -1.68 -0.63
C LEU A 103 -7.06 -1.70 0.66
N TRP A 104 -6.71 -0.86 1.63
CA TRP A 104 -7.62 -0.55 2.73
C TRP A 104 -8.62 0.50 2.29
N MET A 105 -9.91 0.15 2.39
CA MET A 105 -11.03 0.85 1.75
C MET A 105 -11.09 0.62 0.23
N GLY A 106 -10.66 -0.57 -0.24
CA GLY A 106 -10.78 -1.02 -1.63
C GLY A 106 -10.64 -2.54 -1.81
N GLY A 107 -10.81 -3.31 -0.73
CA GLY A 107 -10.67 -4.76 -0.75
C GLY A 107 -11.28 -5.33 0.52
N CYS A 108 -12.38 -6.07 0.38
CA CYS A 108 -13.03 -6.73 1.49
C CYS A 108 -12.06 -7.67 2.21
N LEU A 109 -11.75 -7.37 3.47
CA LEU A 109 -11.31 -8.37 4.44
C LEU A 109 -12.24 -8.28 5.64
N LYS A 110 -13.08 -9.31 5.71
CA LYS A 110 -14.15 -9.51 6.69
C LYS A 110 -13.68 -9.27 8.12
N SER A 111 -14.59 -8.68 8.90
CA SER A 111 -14.64 -8.83 10.35
C SER A 111 -14.46 -10.31 10.71
N SER A 112 -13.30 -10.65 11.27
CA SER A 112 -13.08 -11.95 11.92
C SER A 112 -12.70 -11.64 13.36
N HIS A 113 -13.73 -11.65 14.18
CA HIS A 113 -13.67 -11.54 15.63
C HIS A 113 -13.08 -12.84 16.21
N THR A 114 -11.80 -13.15 15.94
CA THR A 114 -11.06 -14.19 16.66
C THR A 114 -9.61 -13.79 16.84
N ARG A 115 -9.36 -13.25 18.03
CA ARG A 115 -8.06 -13.10 18.68
C ARG A 115 -7.43 -14.48 18.88
N THR A 116 -6.45 -14.84 18.06
CA THR A 116 -5.22 -15.62 18.37
C THR A 116 -4.66 -16.21 17.07
N ASP A 117 -3.77 -15.47 16.39
CA ASP A 117 -2.64 -16.04 15.63
C ASP A 117 -1.76 -14.91 15.09
N VAL A 118 -0.80 -14.50 15.93
CA VAL A 118 0.26 -13.55 15.54
C VAL A 118 1.38 -14.34 14.87
N LYS A 119 1.14 -14.84 13.65
CA LYS A 119 2.19 -15.34 12.74
C LYS A 119 1.55 -15.71 11.40
N LYS A 120 1.48 -14.74 10.47
CA LYS A 120 1.69 -14.90 9.01
C LYS A 120 1.36 -13.60 8.28
N LYS A 121 2.38 -13.04 7.62
CA LYS A 121 2.37 -12.14 6.45
C LYS A 121 1.40 -10.96 6.46
N TRP A 122 1.93 -9.79 6.83
CA TRP A 122 1.42 -8.50 6.35
C TRP A 122 2.60 -7.62 5.96
N VAL A 123 3.00 -7.74 4.70
CA VAL A 123 3.92 -6.81 4.03
C VAL A 123 3.35 -6.65 2.62
N GLY A 124 2.65 -5.54 2.40
CA GLY A 124 1.74 -5.38 1.26
C GLY A 124 0.99 -4.04 1.23
N SER A 125 1.64 -2.93 0.87
CA SER A 125 1.05 -1.63 0.55
C SER A 125 0.63 -1.47 -0.92
N PHE A 126 -0.65 -1.19 -1.15
CA PHE A 126 -1.10 0.06 -1.81
C PHE A 126 -2.31 0.56 -0.99
N GLN A 127 -2.43 1.87 -0.72
CA GLN A 127 -3.41 2.45 0.26
C GLN A 127 -3.50 1.67 1.59
N CYS A 128 -2.36 1.53 2.24
CA CYS A 128 -2.23 0.84 3.51
C CYS A 128 -3.16 1.33 4.62
N ARG A 129 -3.56 0.37 5.47
CA ARG A 129 -3.88 0.59 6.89
C ARG A 129 -2.75 1.41 7.54
N PRO A 130 -2.98 2.60 8.09
CA PRO A 130 -1.94 3.37 8.79
C PRO A 130 -1.14 2.58 9.85
N ALA A 131 -1.69 1.55 10.48
CA ALA A 131 -0.99 0.63 11.39
C ALA A 131 0.18 -0.12 10.71
N SER A 132 0.14 -0.30 9.39
CA SER A 132 1.26 -0.87 8.65
C SER A 132 2.51 0.02 8.71
N PHE A 133 2.35 1.34 8.88
CA PHE A 133 3.49 2.25 9.03
C PHE A 133 4.28 1.90 10.30
N VAL A 134 3.57 1.62 11.39
CA VAL A 134 4.18 1.16 12.63
C VAL A 134 4.80 -0.23 12.48
N ARG A 135 4.15 -1.15 11.75
CA ARG A 135 4.72 -2.48 11.48
C ARG A 135 6.02 -2.42 10.68
N VAL A 136 6.15 -1.49 9.74
CA VAL A 136 7.42 -1.26 9.02
C VAL A 136 8.52 -0.85 10.00
N ILE A 137 8.22 0.05 10.94
CA ILE A 137 9.18 0.44 11.98
C ILE A 137 9.62 -0.79 12.78
N TYR A 138 8.69 -1.57 13.32
CA TYR A 138 9.04 -2.77 14.09
C TYR A 138 9.84 -3.80 13.29
N ALA A 139 9.53 -3.98 12.01
CA ALA A 139 10.28 -4.88 11.14
C ALA A 139 11.72 -4.40 10.93
N LEU A 140 11.92 -3.09 10.73
CA LEU A 140 13.25 -2.50 10.63
C LEU A 140 14.03 -2.67 11.93
N CYS A 141 13.44 -2.29 13.07
CA CYS A 141 14.04 -2.48 14.40
C CYS A 141 14.44 -3.93 14.64
N GLY A 142 13.53 -4.86 14.34
CA GLY A 142 13.73 -6.30 14.52
C GLY A 142 14.88 -6.81 13.68
N SER A 143 14.93 -6.46 12.38
CA SER A 143 16.02 -6.88 11.51
C SER A 143 17.37 -6.32 11.94
N CYS A 144 17.41 -5.07 12.44
CA CYS A 144 18.63 -4.45 12.94
C CYS A 144 19.11 -5.13 14.22
N ALA A 145 18.21 -5.43 15.14
CA ALA A 145 18.52 -6.16 16.38
C ALA A 145 19.03 -7.58 16.09
N GLU A 146 18.39 -8.29 15.17
CA GLU A 146 18.80 -9.64 14.74
C GLU A 146 20.19 -9.61 14.08
N ALA A 147 20.46 -8.64 13.22
CA ALA A 147 21.78 -8.46 12.61
C ALA A 147 22.86 -8.12 13.65
N HIS A 148 22.55 -7.27 14.63
CA HIS A 148 23.48 -6.95 15.72
C HIS A 148 23.79 -8.19 16.57
N LEU A 149 22.77 -8.95 16.97
CA LEU A 149 22.95 -10.20 17.72
C LEU A 149 23.77 -11.22 16.92
N SER A 150 23.48 -11.38 15.63
CA SER A 150 24.22 -12.28 14.75
C SER A 150 25.69 -11.89 14.67
N ARG A 151 26.00 -10.59 14.53
CA ARG A 151 27.37 -10.07 14.52
C ARG A 151 28.09 -10.27 15.86
N TYR A 152 27.40 -10.04 16.97
CA TYR A 152 27.97 -10.25 18.32
C TYR A 152 28.29 -11.73 18.56
N LEU A 153 27.42 -12.64 18.12
CA LEU A 153 27.66 -14.08 18.20
C LEU A 153 28.80 -14.54 17.30
N LEU A 154 28.94 -13.96 16.10
CA LEU A 154 30.04 -14.28 15.17
C LEU A 154 31.39 -13.70 15.62
N GLN A 155 31.42 -12.50 16.23
CA GLN A 155 32.64 -11.91 16.80
C GLN A 155 33.20 -12.70 17.99
N MET A 156 32.40 -13.53 18.65
CA MET A 156 32.88 -14.47 19.68
C MET A 156 33.63 -15.66 19.08
N ASP A 157 33.38 -16.00 17.81
CA ASP A 157 33.88 -17.21 17.16
C ASP A 157 35.10 -16.94 16.25
N GLU A 158 35.20 -15.74 15.65
CA GLU A 158 36.36 -15.36 14.83
C GLU A 158 36.76 -13.88 15.03
N ASN A 159 38.06 -13.62 15.23
CA ASN A 159 38.67 -12.28 15.23
C ASN A 159 38.67 -11.68 13.80
N ILE A 160 37.49 -11.40 13.25
CA ILE A 160 37.33 -10.75 11.95
C ILE A 160 36.76 -9.34 12.17
N ASP A 161 37.61 -8.34 11.96
CA ASP A 161 37.25 -6.93 11.88
C ASP A 161 36.62 -6.66 10.51
N ASP A 162 35.39 -7.15 10.27
CA ASP A 162 34.62 -6.77 9.10
C ASP A 162 33.75 -5.55 9.44
N ARG A 163 34.39 -4.39 9.33
CA ARG A 163 33.89 -3.08 9.76
C ARG A 163 33.04 -2.37 8.71
N HIS A 164 32.32 -3.09 7.86
CA HIS A 164 31.74 -2.46 6.68
C HIS A 164 30.35 -2.90 6.22
N ASP A 165 29.39 -3.14 7.12
CA ASP A 165 27.99 -2.88 6.76
C ASP A 165 27.04 -2.60 7.95
N GLY A 166 26.21 -1.56 7.79
CA GLY A 166 24.96 -1.40 8.50
C GLY A 166 24.98 -0.88 9.95
N ASP A 167 25.36 0.38 10.16
CA ASP A 167 24.86 1.18 11.29
C ASP A 167 23.62 1.93 10.79
N SER A 168 22.45 1.26 10.78
CA SER A 168 21.18 1.86 10.36
C SER A 168 20.59 2.55 11.59
N SER A 169 20.30 3.86 11.53
CA SER A 169 19.83 4.64 12.68
C SER A 169 18.53 4.11 13.31
N MET A 170 17.78 3.28 12.59
CA MET A 170 16.64 2.51 13.11
C MET A 170 17.01 1.46 14.18
N SER A 171 18.29 1.07 14.34
CA SER A 171 18.76 0.27 15.49
C SER A 171 18.76 1.05 16.80
N ASP A 172 18.81 2.38 16.71
CA ASP A 172 19.04 3.27 17.86
C ASP A 172 17.74 3.90 18.37
N LEU A 173 16.59 3.27 18.10
CA LEU A 173 15.32 3.74 18.63
C LEU A 173 15.31 3.60 20.14
N THR A 174 15.13 4.73 20.82
CA THR A 174 15.12 4.76 22.28
C THR A 174 13.86 4.09 22.83
N ALA A 175 13.93 3.60 24.08
CA ALA A 175 12.78 3.02 24.75
C ALA A 175 11.57 4.00 24.78
N THR A 176 11.83 5.29 24.95
CA THR A 176 10.78 6.33 24.97
C THR A 176 10.19 6.59 23.58
N GLN A 177 10.98 6.49 22.50
CA GLN A 177 10.46 6.55 21.14
C GLN A 177 9.57 5.33 20.84
N LEU A 178 10.01 4.15 21.24
CA LEU A 178 9.26 2.91 21.03
C LEU A 178 7.94 2.88 21.81
N GLU A 179 7.94 3.37 23.05
CA GLU A 179 6.74 3.55 23.87
C GLU A 179 5.74 4.49 23.18
N LYS A 180 6.19 5.68 22.74
CA LYS A 180 5.35 6.64 21.99
C LYS A 180 4.78 6.04 20.70
N ILE A 181 5.58 5.27 19.97
CA ILE A 181 5.14 4.59 18.74
C ILE A 181 4.12 3.49 19.06
N ASN A 182 4.29 2.75 20.15
CA ASN A 182 3.33 1.75 20.60
C ASN A 182 1.99 2.37 21.03
N ASP A 183 2.02 3.46 21.79
CA ASP A 183 0.81 4.20 22.16
C ASP A 183 0.10 4.77 20.92
N LEU A 184 0.87 5.26 19.95
CA LEU A 184 0.33 5.68 18.66
C LEU A 184 -0.31 4.50 17.91
N HIS A 185 0.32 3.33 17.90
CA HIS A 185 -0.21 2.13 17.25
C HIS A 185 -1.58 1.73 17.80
N VAL A 186 -1.74 1.72 19.12
CA VAL A 186 -3.02 1.41 19.77
C VAL A 186 -4.10 2.42 19.37
N LYS A 187 -3.78 3.72 19.31
CA LYS A 187 -4.72 4.76 18.86
C LYS A 187 -5.11 4.58 17.40
N VAL A 188 -4.14 4.34 16.53
CA VAL A 188 -4.36 4.13 15.09
C VAL A 188 -5.25 2.91 14.84
N ILE A 189 -5.02 1.80 15.53
CA ILE A 189 -5.87 0.60 15.40
C ILE A 189 -7.34 0.93 15.73
N ARG A 190 -7.58 1.71 16.80
CA ARG A 190 -8.94 2.12 17.17
C ARG A 190 -9.59 2.97 16.09
N GLU A 191 -8.87 3.94 15.53
CA GLU A 191 -9.39 4.78 14.43
C GLU A 191 -9.66 3.96 13.15
N GLU A 192 -8.78 3.01 12.83
CA GLU A 192 -8.97 2.07 11.72
C GLU A 192 -10.19 1.16 11.90
N ASP A 193 -10.42 0.66 13.12
CA ASP A 193 -11.54 -0.20 13.45
C ASP A 193 -12.86 0.57 13.31
N GLU A 194 -12.91 1.83 13.74
CA GLU A 194 -14.10 2.68 13.55
C GLU A 194 -14.41 2.92 12.08
N ILE A 195 -13.42 3.26 11.25
CA ILE A 195 -13.62 3.43 9.80
C ILE A 195 -14.03 2.10 9.14
N THR A 196 -13.47 0.97 9.59
CA THR A 196 -13.81 -0.35 9.06
C THR A 196 -15.25 -0.74 9.38
N LYS A 197 -15.74 -0.43 10.58
CA LYS A 197 -17.15 -0.65 10.94
C LYS A 197 -18.08 0.19 10.06
N LYS A 198 -17.77 1.48 9.87
CA LYS A 198 -18.57 2.33 8.97
C LYS A 198 -18.58 1.80 7.53
N CYS A 199 -17.44 1.33 7.03
CA CYS A 199 -17.32 0.70 5.71
C CYS A 199 -18.18 -0.56 5.58
N ALA A 200 -18.16 -1.42 6.60
CA ALA A 200 -18.97 -2.63 6.62
C ALA A 200 -20.48 -2.30 6.61
N ASN A 201 -20.92 -1.35 7.44
CA ASN A 201 -22.32 -0.91 7.44
C ASN A 201 -22.72 -0.37 6.07
N LEU A 202 -21.88 0.50 5.46
CA LEU A 202 -22.17 1.06 4.15
C LEU A 202 -22.30 -0.04 3.07
N GLN A 203 -21.48 -1.10 3.15
CA GLN A 203 -21.59 -2.26 2.26
C GLN A 203 -22.89 -3.05 2.47
N GLU A 204 -23.41 -3.09 3.69
CA GLU A 204 -24.68 -3.74 4.02
C GLU A 204 -25.90 -2.91 3.56
N ASP A 205 -25.81 -1.58 3.60
CA ASP A 205 -26.89 -0.66 3.17
C ASP A 205 -27.33 -0.86 1.70
N VAL A 206 -26.50 -1.48 0.85
CA VAL A 206 -26.88 -1.84 -0.53
C VAL A 206 -28.01 -2.87 -0.56
N ALA A 207 -28.19 -3.63 0.52
CA ALA A 207 -29.29 -4.58 0.69
C ALA A 207 -30.57 -3.94 1.26
N ASP A 208 -30.58 -2.63 1.51
CA ASP A 208 -31.75 -1.90 2.00
C ASP A 208 -32.63 -1.33 0.88
N MET A 209 -33.71 -0.66 1.27
CA MET A 209 -34.56 0.09 0.35
C MET A 209 -33.84 1.34 -0.18
N PRO A 210 -34.03 1.71 -1.45
CA PRO A 210 -34.90 1.07 -2.44
C PRO A 210 -34.24 -0.07 -3.24
N ILE A 211 -32.94 -0.32 -3.07
CA ILE A 211 -32.14 -1.19 -3.95
C ILE A 211 -32.67 -2.63 -3.94
N ALA A 212 -32.68 -3.29 -2.78
CA ALA A 212 -33.08 -4.71 -2.69
C ALA A 212 -34.55 -4.93 -3.07
N VAL A 213 -35.43 -4.00 -2.69
CA VAL A 213 -36.87 -4.10 -3.00
C VAL A 213 -37.12 -3.91 -4.49
N THR A 214 -36.45 -2.96 -5.13
CA THR A 214 -36.59 -2.76 -6.58
C THR A 214 -36.07 -3.98 -7.34
N ALA A 215 -34.94 -4.55 -6.90
CA ALA A 215 -34.39 -5.77 -7.48
C ALA A 215 -35.30 -7.01 -7.29
N PHE A 216 -36.11 -7.05 -6.23
CA PHE A 216 -37.04 -8.15 -5.99
C PHE A 216 -38.30 -8.07 -6.86
N TRP A 217 -38.87 -6.88 -7.05
CA TRP A 217 -40.16 -6.72 -7.73
C TRP A 217 -40.06 -6.53 -9.24
N ARG A 218 -38.88 -6.17 -9.78
CA ARG A 218 -38.70 -5.92 -11.22
C ARG A 218 -38.04 -7.10 -11.91
N ASP A 219 -38.63 -7.51 -13.03
CA ASP A 219 -38.02 -8.46 -13.97
C ASP A 219 -36.86 -7.84 -14.79
N SER A 220 -36.75 -6.50 -14.78
CA SER A 220 -35.67 -5.75 -15.44
C SER A 220 -34.63 -5.28 -14.43
N VAL A 221 -33.36 -5.33 -14.84
CA VAL A 221 -32.19 -4.85 -14.07
C VAL A 221 -32.02 -3.32 -14.17
N GLU A 222 -32.87 -2.63 -14.95
CA GLU A 222 -32.82 -1.17 -15.08
C GLU A 222 -33.19 -0.47 -13.77
N ALA A 223 -32.23 0.31 -13.25
CA ALA A 223 -32.41 1.14 -12.07
C ALA A 223 -33.36 2.30 -12.37
N ASP A 224 -34.36 2.45 -11.50
CA ASP A 224 -35.20 3.66 -11.50
C ASP A 224 -34.48 4.81 -10.78
N VAL A 225 -35.01 6.02 -10.91
CA VAL A 225 -34.49 7.25 -10.28
C VAL A 225 -34.24 7.08 -8.78
N ALA A 226 -35.11 6.35 -8.07
CA ALA A 226 -34.93 6.10 -6.64
C ALA A 226 -33.70 5.22 -6.34
N VAL A 227 -33.41 4.22 -7.18
CA VAL A 227 -32.24 3.35 -7.05
C VAL A 227 -30.98 4.11 -7.43
N GLU A 228 -30.99 4.87 -8.53
CA GLU A 228 -29.86 5.72 -8.93
C GLU A 228 -29.50 6.72 -7.82
N ASN A 229 -30.49 7.43 -7.25
CA ASN A 229 -30.23 8.35 -6.13
C ASN A 229 -29.65 7.66 -4.89
N ALA A 230 -30.04 6.40 -4.62
CA ALA A 230 -29.50 5.62 -3.51
C ALA A 230 -28.05 5.18 -3.77
N LEU A 231 -27.73 4.82 -5.01
CA LEU A 231 -26.36 4.49 -5.44
C LEU A 231 -25.45 5.72 -5.44
N ASP A 232 -25.94 6.87 -5.93
CA ASP A 232 -25.23 8.15 -5.85
C ASP A 232 -24.93 8.52 -4.39
N LYS A 233 -25.91 8.33 -3.49
CA LYS A 233 -25.70 8.59 -2.06
C LYS A 233 -24.69 7.63 -1.44
N HIS A 234 -24.73 6.35 -1.84
CA HIS A 234 -23.76 5.37 -1.41
C HIS A 234 -22.34 5.75 -1.86
N GLU A 235 -22.17 6.20 -3.10
CA GLU A 235 -20.88 6.64 -3.62
C GLU A 235 -20.35 7.91 -2.92
N GLU A 236 -21.22 8.87 -2.59
CA GLU A 236 -20.88 10.03 -1.75
C GLU A 236 -20.36 9.59 -0.38
N CYS A 237 -21.04 8.65 0.28
CA CYS A 237 -20.61 8.09 1.57
C CYS A 237 -19.26 7.36 1.48
N MET A 238 -19.00 6.65 0.37
CA MET A 238 -17.69 6.04 0.10
C MET A 238 -16.59 7.11 -0.02
N GLY A 239 -16.89 8.25 -0.66
CA GLY A 239 -16.00 9.41 -0.75
C GLY A 239 -15.63 9.97 0.62
N VAL A 240 -16.62 10.16 1.50
CA VAL A 240 -16.40 10.61 2.89
C VAL A 240 -15.51 9.64 3.65
N LEU A 241 -15.76 8.33 3.54
CA LEU A 241 -14.94 7.30 4.18
C LEU A 241 -13.49 7.30 3.67
N MET A 242 -13.29 7.53 2.37
CA MET A 242 -11.97 7.63 1.77
C MET A 242 -11.20 8.84 2.34
N ALA A 243 -11.86 9.99 2.48
CA ALA A 243 -11.29 11.19 3.07
C ALA A 243 -10.95 11.00 4.56
N GLU A 244 -11.83 10.34 5.34
CA GLU A 244 -11.54 9.96 6.73
C GLU A 244 -10.30 9.05 6.81
N ALA A 245 -10.20 8.05 5.95
CA ALA A 245 -9.06 7.14 5.92
C ALA A 245 -7.75 7.85 5.55
N ASP A 246 -7.76 8.74 4.56
CA ASP A 246 -6.60 9.54 4.17
C ASP A 246 -6.16 10.50 5.27
N LYS A 247 -7.11 11.06 6.03
CA LYS A 247 -6.82 11.86 7.23
C LYS A 247 -6.06 11.05 8.29
N VAL A 248 -6.52 9.83 8.60
CA VAL A 248 -5.82 8.95 9.56
C VAL A 248 -4.43 8.58 9.05
N ARG A 249 -4.27 8.29 7.75
CA ARG A 249 -2.96 8.02 7.13
C ARG A 249 -2.00 9.20 7.29
N LEU A 250 -2.44 10.42 6.98
CA LEU A 250 -1.61 11.61 7.08
C LEU A 250 -1.24 11.93 8.54
N GLU A 251 -2.20 11.87 9.46
CA GLU A 251 -1.95 12.15 10.87
C GLU A 251 -1.02 11.12 11.50
N THR A 252 -1.19 9.83 11.18
CA THR A 252 -0.27 8.77 11.63
C THR A 252 1.14 9.03 11.12
N LEU A 253 1.29 9.38 9.84
CA LEU A 253 2.59 9.69 9.25
C LEU A 253 3.26 10.88 9.96
N ARG A 254 2.50 11.95 10.20
CA ARG A 254 2.98 13.15 10.90
C ARG A 254 3.47 12.82 12.31
N ARG A 255 2.67 12.10 13.09
CA ARG A 255 3.04 11.71 14.46
C ARG A 255 4.25 10.79 14.51
N ILE A 256 4.38 9.85 13.57
CA ILE A 256 5.60 9.02 13.46
C ILE A 256 6.81 9.92 13.23
N VAL A 257 6.74 10.83 12.27
CA VAL A 257 7.84 11.75 11.95
C VAL A 257 8.21 12.66 13.12
N GLU A 258 7.24 13.08 13.94
CA GLU A 258 7.47 13.89 15.15
C GLU A 258 8.18 13.12 16.28
N VAL A 259 7.99 11.80 16.37
CA VAL A 259 8.64 10.95 17.38
C VAL A 259 10.07 10.58 16.98
N LEU A 260 10.31 10.41 15.68
CA LEU A 260 11.59 9.99 15.13
C LEU A 260 12.57 11.15 14.99
N THR A 261 13.88 10.88 15.07
CA THR A 261 14.87 11.86 14.62
C THR A 261 14.77 12.04 13.10
N PRO A 262 15.24 13.17 12.52
CA PRO A 262 15.18 13.39 11.07
C PRO A 262 15.81 12.26 10.23
N VAL A 263 16.83 11.59 10.78
CA VAL A 263 17.54 10.49 10.16
C VAL A 263 16.70 9.21 10.19
N GLN A 264 16.16 8.86 11.35
CA GLN A 264 15.25 7.73 11.53
C GLN A 264 13.99 7.91 10.69
N ALA A 265 13.44 9.13 10.63
CA ALA A 265 12.29 9.46 9.79
C ALA A 265 12.62 9.26 8.31
N ALA A 266 13.79 9.68 7.85
CA ALA A 266 14.24 9.47 6.48
C ALA A 266 14.44 7.97 6.15
N GLU A 267 15.04 7.18 7.05
CA GLU A 267 15.20 5.73 6.90
C GLU A 267 13.84 5.00 6.86
N PHE A 268 12.93 5.37 7.76
CA PHE A 268 11.56 4.87 7.79
C PHE A 268 10.82 5.20 6.47
N LEU A 269 10.85 6.46 6.03
CA LEU A 269 10.19 6.89 4.79
C LEU A 269 10.78 6.19 3.57
N LEU A 270 12.10 6.00 3.53
CA LEU A 270 12.79 5.29 2.46
C LEU A 270 12.31 3.84 2.41
N SER A 271 12.30 3.15 3.54
CA SER A 271 11.87 1.76 3.64
C SER A 271 10.41 1.59 3.25
N ARG A 272 9.53 2.49 3.73
CA ARG A 272 8.10 2.50 3.37
C ARG A 272 7.90 2.70 1.87
N LYS A 273 8.62 3.65 1.25
CA LYS A 273 8.51 3.92 -0.19
C LYS A 273 9.07 2.77 -1.02
N ARG A 274 10.20 2.19 -0.62
CA ARG A 274 10.75 0.99 -1.27
C ARG A 274 9.76 -0.16 -1.23
N LEU A 275 9.18 -0.43 -0.05
CA LEU A 275 8.16 -1.46 0.09
C LEU A 275 6.98 -1.22 -0.88
N HIS A 276 6.47 0.01 -0.92
CA HIS A 276 5.38 0.39 -1.81
C HIS A 276 5.72 0.15 -3.29
N MET A 277 6.85 0.66 -3.77
CA MET A 277 7.30 0.48 -5.15
C MET A 277 7.57 -1.00 -5.48
N SER A 278 8.19 -1.74 -4.56
CA SER A 278 8.45 -3.17 -4.75
C SER A 278 7.18 -3.97 -4.93
N LEU A 279 6.13 -3.70 -4.16
CA LEU A 279 4.86 -4.41 -4.29
C LEU A 279 4.13 -4.11 -5.58
N HIS A 280 4.19 -2.86 -6.03
CA HIS A 280 3.68 -2.47 -7.34
C HIS A 280 4.35 -3.26 -8.47
N GLU A 281 5.69 -3.34 -8.47
CA GLU A 281 6.44 -4.13 -9.44
C GLU A 281 6.18 -5.64 -9.31
N TRP A 282 6.17 -6.16 -8.08
CA TRP A 282 5.92 -7.58 -7.82
C TRP A 282 4.50 -7.99 -8.22
N GLY A 283 3.52 -7.09 -8.04
CA GLY A 283 2.14 -7.25 -8.46
C GLY A 283 2.03 -7.42 -9.97
N ARG A 284 2.55 -6.45 -10.73
CA ARG A 284 2.60 -6.53 -12.20
C ARG A 284 3.33 -7.76 -12.71
N ALA A 285 4.55 -8.00 -12.21
CA ALA A 285 5.34 -9.14 -12.63
C ALA A 285 4.62 -10.47 -12.33
N ARG A 286 3.83 -10.55 -11.26
CA ARG A 286 3.05 -11.75 -10.93
C ARG A 286 1.85 -11.93 -11.88
N GLU A 287 1.19 -10.85 -12.27
CA GLU A 287 0.11 -10.90 -13.24
C GLU A 287 0.59 -11.30 -14.62
N GLU A 288 1.63 -10.66 -15.14
CA GLU A 288 2.26 -11.02 -16.42
C GLU A 288 2.63 -12.51 -16.47
N ARG A 289 3.24 -13.03 -15.40
CA ARG A 289 3.56 -14.46 -15.26
C ARG A 289 2.32 -15.36 -15.28
N ARG A 290 1.20 -14.93 -14.71
CA ARG A 290 -0.06 -15.69 -14.70
C ARG A 290 -0.75 -15.69 -16.05
N TYR A 291 -0.83 -14.53 -16.71
CA TYR A 291 -1.41 -14.41 -18.05
C TYR A 291 -0.58 -15.15 -19.09
N GLY A 292 0.76 -15.10 -18.99
CA GLY A 292 1.66 -15.92 -19.82
C GLY A 292 1.42 -17.43 -19.66
N CYS A 293 1.20 -17.91 -18.43
CA CYS A 293 0.85 -19.32 -18.19
C CYS A 293 -0.54 -19.71 -18.72
N ALA A 294 -1.52 -18.79 -18.69
CA ALA A 294 -2.87 -19.05 -19.22
C ALA A 294 -2.86 -19.16 -20.75
N HIS A 295 -2.04 -18.36 -21.44
CA HIS A 295 -1.95 -18.40 -22.90
C HIS A 295 -1.34 -19.72 -23.41
N VAL A 296 -0.35 -20.28 -22.70
CA VAL A 296 0.22 -21.61 -23.00
C VAL A 296 -0.84 -22.72 -22.83
N ARG A 297 -1.75 -22.61 -21.85
CA ARG A 297 -2.85 -23.59 -21.68
C ARG A 297 -3.86 -23.55 -22.81
N VAL A 298 -4.17 -22.37 -23.35
CA VAL A 298 -5.11 -22.22 -24.47
C VAL A 298 -4.51 -22.76 -25.77
N GLN A 299 -3.21 -22.55 -26.02
CA GLN A 299 -2.52 -23.11 -27.19
C GLN A 299 -2.38 -24.65 -27.15
N GLN A 300 -2.34 -25.26 -25.96
CA GLN A 300 -2.36 -26.72 -25.80
C GLN A 300 -3.78 -27.34 -25.89
N GLN A 301 -4.83 -26.51 -25.92
CA GLN A 301 -6.23 -26.93 -26.07
C GLN A 301 -6.79 -26.66 -27.48
N GLY A 302 -6.01 -26.97 -28.53
CA GLY A 302 -6.51 -26.96 -29.92
C GLY A 302 -7.82 -27.75 -30.08
N GLU A 303 -8.65 -27.31 -31.05
CA GLU A 303 -10.08 -27.63 -31.25
C GLU A 303 -10.49 -29.10 -30.99
N PRO A 304 -11.70 -29.34 -30.43
CA PRO A 304 -12.20 -30.70 -30.26
C PRO A 304 -12.66 -31.30 -31.59
N GLU A 305 -11.92 -32.30 -32.08
CA GLU A 305 -12.43 -33.28 -33.05
C GLU A 305 -13.71 -33.96 -32.49
N PRO A 306 -14.82 -34.03 -33.25
CA PRO A 306 -16.07 -34.58 -32.76
C PRO A 306 -15.98 -36.11 -32.73
N GLY A 307 -15.82 -36.68 -31.53
CA GLY A 307 -16.00 -38.13 -31.34
C GLY A 307 -15.11 -38.82 -30.30
N SER A 308 -14.20 -38.12 -29.63
CA SER A 308 -13.33 -38.76 -28.63
C SER A 308 -13.73 -38.44 -27.20
N GLN A 309 -14.17 -39.48 -26.48
CA GLN A 309 -14.48 -39.47 -25.06
C GLN A 309 -13.18 -39.28 -24.28
N ARG A 310 -12.85 -38.02 -23.94
CA ARG A 310 -11.61 -37.70 -23.21
C ARG A 310 -11.76 -38.03 -21.72
N ASP A 311 -10.91 -38.95 -21.29
CA ASP A 311 -10.56 -39.19 -19.91
C ASP A 311 -10.12 -37.85 -19.26
N ARG A 312 -10.73 -37.47 -18.13
CA ARG A 312 -10.42 -36.22 -17.42
C ARG A 312 -9.13 -36.38 -16.61
N THR A 313 -8.01 -36.60 -17.28
CA THR A 313 -6.70 -36.43 -16.64
C THR A 313 -6.45 -34.93 -16.53
N LEU A 314 -6.44 -34.42 -15.30
CA LEU A 314 -5.96 -33.06 -15.00
C LEU A 314 -4.59 -32.88 -15.66
N LEU A 315 -4.51 -32.13 -16.76
CA LEU A 315 -3.24 -31.67 -17.32
C LEU A 315 -2.64 -30.67 -16.34
N ILE A 316 -1.78 -31.17 -15.45
CA ILE A 316 -0.96 -30.35 -14.57
C ILE A 316 0.05 -29.63 -15.46
N CYS A 317 0.01 -28.31 -15.43
CA CYS A 317 0.93 -27.44 -16.18
C CYS A 317 2.39 -27.77 -15.81
N GLU A 318 3.19 -28.24 -16.76
CA GLU A 318 4.64 -28.45 -16.55
C GLU A 318 5.45 -27.18 -16.81
N CYS A 319 5.01 -26.01 -16.33
CA CYS A 319 5.95 -24.88 -16.26
C CYS A 319 6.83 -25.05 -15.01
N GLU A 320 8.10 -24.64 -15.08
CA GLU A 320 9.06 -24.76 -13.96
C GLU A 320 8.49 -24.22 -12.64
N PHE A 321 7.59 -23.25 -12.69
CA PHE A 321 6.92 -22.67 -11.52
C PHE A 321 5.92 -23.61 -10.82
N CYS A 322 5.21 -24.47 -11.54
CA CYS A 322 4.34 -25.50 -10.93
C CYS A 322 5.14 -26.67 -10.36
N LYS A 323 6.41 -26.82 -10.74
CA LYS A 323 7.33 -27.82 -10.19
C LYS A 323 7.97 -27.36 -8.87
N VAL A 324 8.13 -26.05 -8.65
CA VAL A 324 8.73 -25.47 -7.42
C VAL A 324 7.77 -25.43 -6.22
N ASN A 325 6.45 -25.52 -6.44
CA ASN A 325 5.43 -25.50 -5.36
C ASN A 325 4.68 -26.85 -5.20
N LYS A 326 5.31 -27.98 -5.53
CA LYS A 326 4.79 -29.31 -5.22
C LYS A 326 5.50 -29.95 -4.04
#